data_AF-G4ZLJ5-F1
#
_entry.id   AF-G4ZLJ5-F1
#
_cell.length_a   1.000
_cell.length_b   1.000
_cell.length_c   1.000
_cell.angle_alpha   90.00
_cell.angle_beta   90.00
_cell.angle_gamma   90.00
#
_symmetry.space_group_name_H-M   'P 1'
#
loop_
_entity.id
_entity.type
_entity.pdbx_description
1 polymer ?
#
loop_
_entity_poly.entity_id
_entity_poly.type
_entity_poly.pdbx_seq_one_letter_code
_entity_poly.pdbx_strand_id
1 'polypeptide(L)'
;LQQTPNQLWRHRNAITEYQAWVNYRLAVSQLNLYFDGRQTDNSCRKLASCKGHKETLAHIFWECPCANTCWEALVTHWTGQRCQQHDLAKFKANCMSRSPPKLSSVMQARLQATFTDEVEAYVIEWNRVWWILSSICITVLWIQRNRVTHQQGQVTQQGSKQEFWKTGLQQLRALARRERWHPHTKIQGTRLLLCLGMLARPLQEAPPQGIARRHRR
;
A
#
# COMPACT_ATOMS: atom_id res chain seq x y z
N LEU A 1 -16.62 -5.75 1.95
CA LEU A 1 -15.72 -4.66 2.38
C LEU A 1 -16.42 -3.90 3.51
N GLN A 2 -15.79 -3.72 4.68
CA GLN A 2 -16.42 -3.18 5.90
C GLN A 2 -16.16 -1.67 6.10
N GLN A 3 -16.35 -0.84 5.07
CA GLN A 3 -16.18 0.62 5.19
C GLN A 3 -17.48 1.34 4.82
N THR A 4 -17.87 2.32 5.64
CA THR A 4 -19.05 3.15 5.36
C THR A 4 -18.75 4.19 4.28
N PRO A 5 -19.75 4.65 3.50
CA PRO A 5 -19.58 5.74 2.54
C PRO A 5 -18.91 6.99 3.15
N ASN A 6 -19.31 7.38 4.36
CA ASN A 6 -18.70 8.53 5.06
C ASN A 6 -17.19 8.35 5.32
N GLN A 7 -16.74 7.14 5.66
CA GLN A 7 -15.31 6.85 5.84
C GLN A 7 -14.53 6.90 4.53
N LEU A 8 -15.17 6.61 3.39
CA LEU A 8 -14.57 6.67 2.06
C LEU A 8 -14.41 8.12 1.58
N TRP A 9 -15.41 8.97 1.84
CA TRP A 9 -15.44 10.37 1.41
C TRP A 9 -14.74 11.34 2.37
N ARG A 10 -14.49 10.97 3.63
CA ARG A 10 -13.71 11.79 4.59
C ARG A 10 -12.20 11.64 4.38
N HIS A 11 -11.70 12.01 3.21
CA HIS A 11 -10.27 11.87 2.89
C HIS A 11 -9.41 13.11 3.20
N ARG A 12 -10.01 14.25 3.60
CA ARG A 12 -9.29 15.50 3.96
C ARG A 12 -8.22 15.89 2.93
N ASN A 13 -8.54 15.75 1.63
CA ASN A 13 -7.60 16.01 0.52
C ASN A 13 -6.30 15.18 0.53
N ALA A 14 -6.25 14.06 1.25
CA ALA A 14 -5.08 13.17 1.30
C ALA A 14 -4.97 12.24 0.08
N ILE A 15 -6.11 11.92 -0.53
CA ILE A 15 -6.23 11.20 -1.80
C ILE A 15 -7.02 12.03 -2.82
N THR A 16 -6.88 11.71 -4.10
CA THR A 16 -7.60 12.38 -5.19
C THR A 16 -9.06 11.91 -5.26
N GLU A 17 -9.92 12.71 -5.89
CA GLU A 17 -11.32 12.34 -6.15
C GLU A 17 -11.44 11.00 -6.90
N TYR A 18 -10.56 10.77 -7.88
CA TYR A 18 -10.53 9.50 -8.62
C TYR A 18 -10.18 8.32 -7.71
N GLN A 19 -9.22 8.50 -6.81
CA GLN A 19 -8.87 7.46 -5.83
C GLN A 19 -10.06 7.19 -4.89
N ALA A 20 -10.71 8.22 -4.38
CA ALA A 20 -11.91 8.07 -3.54
C ALA A 20 -13.02 7.32 -4.30
N TRP A 21 -13.27 7.70 -5.56
CA TRP A 21 -14.25 7.05 -6.43
C TRP A 21 -13.95 5.56 -6.67
N VAL A 22 -12.70 5.19 -6.99
CA VAL A 22 -12.32 3.78 -7.21
C VAL A 22 -12.49 2.99 -5.91
N ASN A 23 -12.02 3.52 -4.78
CA ASN A 23 -12.15 2.86 -3.48
C ASN A 23 -13.63 2.67 -3.09
N TYR A 24 -14.47 3.67 -3.32
CA TYR A 24 -15.91 3.59 -3.08
C TYR A 24 -16.54 2.50 -3.95
N ARG A 25 -16.34 2.54 -5.27
CA ARG A 25 -16.89 1.55 -6.21
C ARG A 25 -16.40 0.14 -5.91
N LEU A 26 -15.15 -0.03 -5.48
CA LEU A 26 -14.65 -1.32 -5.02
C LEU A 26 -15.41 -1.78 -3.77
N ALA A 27 -15.59 -0.90 -2.77
CA ALA A 27 -16.30 -1.21 -1.54
C ALA A 27 -17.74 -1.70 -1.78
N VAL A 28 -18.44 -1.09 -2.73
CA VAL A 28 -19.82 -1.46 -3.12
C VAL A 28 -19.89 -2.46 -4.28
N SER A 29 -18.75 -3.02 -4.72
CA SER A 29 -18.66 -3.98 -5.84
C SER A 29 -19.25 -3.49 -7.17
N GLN A 30 -19.14 -2.18 -7.45
CA GLN A 30 -19.69 -1.50 -8.63
C GLN A 30 -18.63 -1.16 -9.70
N LEU A 31 -17.40 -1.65 -9.57
CA LEU A 31 -16.39 -1.48 -10.63
C LEU A 31 -16.72 -2.40 -11.82
N ASN A 32 -16.89 -1.81 -13.00
CA ASN A 32 -17.28 -2.54 -14.20
C ASN A 32 -16.09 -3.29 -14.82
N LEU A 33 -16.19 -4.62 -14.86
CA LEU A 33 -15.18 -5.50 -15.44
C LEU A 33 -15.37 -5.76 -16.93
N TYR A 34 -16.24 -5.02 -17.61
CA TYR A 34 -16.46 -5.17 -19.05
C TYR A 34 -15.17 -5.03 -19.87
N PHE A 35 -15.07 -5.85 -20.91
CA PHE A 35 -14.17 -5.71 -22.04
C PHE A 35 -14.69 -6.56 -23.21
N ASP A 36 -14.25 -6.24 -24.42
CA ASP A 36 -14.69 -6.96 -25.61
C ASP A 36 -14.21 -8.42 -25.63
N GLY A 37 -15.13 -9.34 -25.94
CA GLY A 37 -14.92 -10.78 -25.86
C GLY A 37 -14.99 -11.40 -24.46
N ARG A 38 -15.36 -10.63 -23.42
CA ARG A 38 -15.47 -11.16 -22.03
C ARG A 38 -16.49 -12.28 -21.86
N GLN A 39 -17.55 -12.28 -22.68
CA GLN A 39 -18.56 -13.35 -22.64
C GLN A 39 -17.97 -14.70 -23.05
N THR A 40 -16.98 -14.69 -23.94
CA THR A 40 -16.29 -15.88 -24.45
C THR A 40 -15.12 -16.27 -23.54
N ASP A 41 -14.32 -15.28 -23.11
CA ASP A 41 -13.20 -15.49 -22.19
C ASP A 41 -13.20 -14.40 -21.11
N ASN A 42 -13.60 -14.77 -19.91
CA ASN A 42 -13.61 -13.89 -18.74
C ASN A 42 -12.34 -14.00 -17.88
N SER A 43 -11.26 -14.60 -18.40
CA SER A 43 -10.00 -14.72 -17.67
C SER A 43 -9.27 -13.39 -17.52
N CYS A 44 -8.47 -13.30 -16.47
CA CYS A 44 -7.66 -12.12 -16.19
C CYS A 44 -6.54 -11.99 -17.23
N ARG A 45 -6.56 -10.86 -17.95
CA ARG A 45 -5.58 -10.55 -19.01
C ARG A 45 -4.29 -9.93 -18.49
N LYS A 46 -4.21 -9.63 -17.18
CA LYS A 46 -3.14 -8.80 -16.59
C LYS A 46 -1.75 -9.42 -16.73
N LEU A 47 -1.63 -10.75 -16.62
CA LEU A 47 -0.38 -11.50 -16.77
C LEU A 47 -0.66 -12.82 -17.50
N ALA A 48 0.35 -13.36 -18.19
CA ALA A 48 0.25 -14.70 -18.79
C ALA A 48 -0.05 -15.79 -17.74
N SER A 49 0.51 -15.66 -16.53
CA SER A 49 0.23 -16.58 -15.41
C SER A 49 -1.19 -16.49 -14.85
N CYS A 50 -1.95 -15.44 -15.21
CA CYS A 50 -3.35 -15.32 -14.84
C CYS A 50 -4.30 -15.98 -15.85
N LYS A 51 -3.79 -16.51 -16.98
CA LYS A 51 -4.62 -17.18 -17.98
C LYS A 51 -5.40 -18.32 -17.34
N GLY A 52 -6.69 -18.44 -17.69
CA GLY A 52 -7.61 -19.43 -17.10
C GLY A 52 -8.16 -19.05 -15.72
N HIS A 53 -7.64 -18.02 -15.05
CA HIS A 53 -8.23 -17.52 -13.80
C HIS A 53 -9.28 -16.47 -14.10
N LYS A 54 -10.51 -16.72 -13.67
CA LYS A 54 -11.64 -15.79 -13.87
C LYS A 54 -11.33 -14.42 -13.29
N GLU A 55 -11.50 -13.38 -14.10
CA GLU A 55 -11.33 -12.00 -13.68
C GLU A 55 -12.50 -11.56 -12.81
N THR A 56 -12.22 -11.40 -11.51
CA THR A 56 -13.13 -10.86 -10.51
C THR A 56 -12.48 -9.67 -9.80
N LEU A 57 -13.27 -8.86 -9.08
CA LEU A 57 -12.71 -7.81 -8.22
C LEU A 57 -11.78 -8.42 -7.15
N ALA A 58 -12.16 -9.58 -6.59
CA ALA A 58 -11.33 -10.27 -5.62
C ALA A 58 -9.96 -10.63 -6.23
N HIS A 59 -9.97 -11.17 -7.45
CA HIS A 59 -8.75 -11.50 -8.16
C HIS A 59 -7.88 -10.26 -8.42
N ILE A 60 -8.44 -9.22 -9.05
CA ILE A 60 -7.72 -8.00 -9.45
C ILE A 60 -7.01 -7.34 -8.25
N PHE A 61 -7.70 -7.27 -7.11
CA PHE A 61 -7.22 -6.50 -5.97
C PHE A 61 -6.48 -7.31 -4.92
N TRP A 62 -6.69 -8.63 -4.81
CA TRP A 62 -6.17 -9.41 -3.67
C TRP A 62 -5.44 -10.70 -4.02
N GLU A 63 -5.63 -11.26 -5.21
CA GLU A 63 -5.11 -12.62 -5.51
C GLU A 63 -4.16 -12.61 -6.71
N CYS A 64 -4.35 -11.67 -7.64
CA CYS A 64 -3.48 -11.49 -8.79
C CYS A 64 -2.03 -11.34 -8.33
N PRO A 65 -1.05 -11.97 -8.99
CA PRO A 65 0.36 -11.83 -8.61
C PRO A 65 0.83 -10.38 -8.52
N CYS A 66 0.38 -9.49 -9.43
CA CYS A 66 0.64 -8.06 -9.33
C CYS A 66 0.07 -7.42 -8.05
N ALA A 67 -1.11 -7.85 -7.61
CA ALA A 67 -1.70 -7.37 -6.36
C ALA A 67 -0.87 -7.84 -5.16
N ASN A 68 -0.52 -9.13 -5.12
CA ASN A 68 0.29 -9.70 -4.05
C ASN A 68 1.61 -8.93 -3.89
N THR A 69 2.36 -8.71 -4.99
CA THR A 69 3.63 -7.99 -4.95
C THR A 69 3.48 -6.55 -4.45
N CYS A 70 2.40 -5.85 -4.82
CA CYS A 70 2.14 -4.49 -4.34
C CYS A 70 1.81 -4.47 -2.83
N TRP A 71 0.93 -5.36 -2.38
CA TRP A 71 0.55 -5.43 -0.96
C TRP A 71 1.69 -5.94 -0.07
N GLU A 72 2.47 -6.91 -0.53
CA GLU A 72 3.69 -7.36 0.12
C GLU A 72 4.67 -6.21 0.34
N ALA A 73 4.85 -5.35 -0.67
CA ALA A 73 5.68 -4.16 -0.53
C ALA A 73 5.14 -3.22 0.56
N LEU A 74 3.84 -2.91 0.54
CA LEU A 74 3.23 -2.06 1.55
C LEU A 74 3.41 -2.64 2.97
N VAL A 75 3.04 -3.90 3.17
CA VAL A 75 3.14 -4.57 4.47
C VAL A 75 4.59 -4.61 4.93
N THR A 76 5.52 -4.95 4.04
CA THR A 76 6.94 -5.06 4.36
C THR A 76 7.50 -3.74 4.88
N HIS A 77 7.25 -2.65 4.15
CA HIS A 77 7.77 -1.33 4.54
C HIS A 77 7.04 -0.75 5.75
N TRP A 78 5.73 -1.00 5.90
CA TRP A 78 4.95 -0.47 7.02
C TRP A 78 5.22 -1.18 8.34
N THR A 79 5.37 -2.50 8.32
CA THR A 79 5.68 -3.31 9.52
C THR A 79 7.17 -3.30 9.86
N GLY A 80 8.03 -2.90 8.92
CA GLY A 80 9.48 -3.00 9.09
C GLY A 80 10.02 -4.42 8.98
N GLN A 81 9.20 -5.40 8.61
CA GLN A 81 9.55 -6.82 8.57
C GLN A 81 9.28 -7.39 7.18
N ARG A 82 10.11 -8.31 6.72
CA ARG A 82 9.93 -8.93 5.40
C ARG A 82 8.63 -9.74 5.39
N CYS A 83 7.68 -9.34 4.55
CA CYS A 83 6.45 -10.09 4.32
C CYS A 83 6.64 -10.97 3.08
N GLN A 84 6.34 -12.27 3.20
CA GLN A 84 6.20 -13.16 2.05
C GLN A 84 4.72 -13.42 1.74
N GLN A 85 4.46 -14.08 0.61
CA GLN A 85 3.09 -14.35 0.14
C GLN A 85 2.23 -15.10 1.18
N HIS A 86 2.82 -16.05 1.92
CA HIS A 86 2.11 -16.80 2.96
C HIS A 86 1.72 -15.92 4.16
N ASP A 87 2.52 -14.90 4.48
CA ASP A 87 2.22 -13.94 5.55
C ASP A 87 1.17 -12.93 5.12
N LEU A 88 1.08 -12.62 3.82
CA LEU A 88 0.15 -11.62 3.29
C LEU A 88 -1.31 -11.97 3.63
N ALA A 89 -1.64 -13.26 3.70
CA ALA A 89 -2.96 -13.74 4.10
C ALA A 89 -3.40 -13.16 5.47
N LYS A 90 -2.47 -13.00 6.42
CA LYS A 90 -2.73 -12.44 7.75
C LYS A 90 -3.13 -10.96 7.69
N PHE A 91 -2.65 -10.24 6.68
CA PHE A 91 -2.90 -8.81 6.48
C PHE A 91 -4.03 -8.52 5.49
N LYS A 92 -4.64 -9.55 4.89
CA LYS A 92 -5.68 -9.37 3.86
C LYS A 92 -6.82 -8.48 4.34
N ALA A 93 -7.32 -8.72 5.56
CA ALA A 93 -8.39 -7.91 6.14
C ALA A 93 -7.98 -6.42 6.29
N ASN A 94 -6.74 -6.15 6.70
CA ASN A 94 -6.19 -4.81 6.85
C ASN A 94 -6.04 -4.07 5.51
N CYS A 95 -5.56 -4.78 4.48
CA CYS A 95 -5.46 -4.23 3.13
C CYS A 95 -6.84 -3.88 2.57
N MET A 96 -7.82 -4.79 2.73
CA MET A 96 -9.20 -4.61 2.28
C MET A 96 -9.91 -3.46 3.02
N SER A 97 -9.77 -3.39 4.34
CA SER A 97 -10.40 -2.35 5.16
C SER A 97 -9.62 -1.04 5.18
N ARG A 98 -8.44 -1.00 4.54
CA ARG A 98 -7.47 0.10 4.61
C ARG A 98 -7.17 0.56 6.04
N SER A 99 -7.33 -0.36 6.99
CA SER A 99 -7.11 -0.11 8.41
C SER A 99 -5.76 -0.71 8.79
N PRO A 100 -4.85 0.08 9.39
CA PRO A 100 -3.50 -0.39 9.68
C PRO A 100 -3.55 -1.60 10.62
N PRO A 101 -2.66 -2.60 10.44
CA PRO A 101 -2.51 -3.66 11.42
C PRO A 101 -1.95 -3.11 12.73
N LYS A 102 -1.97 -3.92 13.78
CA LYS A 102 -1.27 -3.56 15.02
C LYS A 102 0.21 -3.33 14.68
N LEU A 103 0.79 -2.27 15.22
CA LEU A 103 2.19 -1.94 14.98
C LEU A 103 3.08 -3.09 15.48
N SER A 104 4.04 -3.50 14.65
CA SER A 104 5.02 -4.52 15.03
C SER A 104 5.94 -3.97 16.13
N SER A 105 6.50 -4.86 16.96
CA SER A 105 7.51 -4.46 17.97
C SER A 105 8.73 -3.80 17.32
N VAL A 106 9.14 -4.28 16.14
CA VAL A 106 10.25 -3.72 15.36
C VAL A 106 9.95 -2.27 14.96
N MET A 107 8.77 -2.01 14.40
CA MET A 107 8.41 -0.66 13.97
C MET A 107 8.15 0.26 15.18
N GLN A 108 7.55 -0.24 16.26
CA GLN A 108 7.39 0.52 17.50
C GLN A 108 8.75 0.97 18.04
N ALA A 109 9.71 0.05 18.17
CA ALA A 109 11.06 0.38 18.62
C ALA A 109 11.75 1.39 17.69
N ARG A 110 11.53 1.26 16.37
CA ARG A 110 12.09 2.18 15.39
C ARG A 110 11.50 3.59 15.50
N LEU A 111 10.18 3.71 15.67
CA LEU A 111 9.52 5.00 15.90
C LEU A 111 9.98 5.62 17.22
N GLN A 112 10.06 4.82 18.29
CA GLN A 112 10.54 5.27 19.60
C GLN A 112 11.97 5.79 19.53
N ALA A 113 12.87 5.06 18.86
CA ALA A 113 14.27 5.46 18.71
C ALA A 113 14.44 6.71 17.82
N THR A 114 13.50 6.99 16.92
CA THR A 114 13.59 8.13 16.00
C THR A 114 12.94 9.40 16.56
N PHE A 115 11.85 9.26 17.32
CA PHE A 115 10.99 10.38 17.71
C PHE A 115 10.79 10.52 19.23
N THR A 116 11.39 9.65 20.03
CA THR A 116 11.45 9.67 21.50
C THR A 116 10.12 10.10 22.15
N ASP A 117 9.99 11.37 22.56
CA ASP A 117 8.89 11.89 23.35
C ASP A 117 7.60 12.16 22.55
N GLU A 118 7.67 12.14 21.21
CA GLU A 118 6.53 12.41 20.34
C GLU A 118 5.98 11.15 19.64
N VAL A 119 6.41 9.94 20.04
CA VAL A 119 6.12 8.69 19.34
C VAL A 119 4.64 8.51 18.98
N GLU A 120 3.71 8.86 19.87
CA GLU A 120 2.27 8.71 19.65
C GLU A 120 1.78 9.55 18.46
N ALA A 121 2.27 10.78 18.34
CA ALA A 121 1.92 11.66 17.24
C ALA A 121 2.46 11.12 15.89
N TYR A 122 3.63 10.48 15.90
CA TYR A 122 4.18 9.84 14.71
C TYR A 122 3.48 8.52 14.37
N VAL A 123 2.98 7.77 15.35
CA VAL A 123 2.13 6.59 15.11
C VAL A 123 0.85 6.97 14.38
N ILE A 124 0.24 8.13 14.71
CA ILE A 124 -0.93 8.65 14.00
C ILE A 124 -0.59 8.89 12.51
N GLU A 125 0.52 9.57 12.22
CA GLU A 125 0.92 9.81 10.83
C GLU A 125 1.38 8.52 10.12
N TRP A 126 1.97 7.56 10.83
CA TRP A 126 2.32 6.25 10.28
C TRP A 126 1.08 5.43 9.89
N ASN A 127 0.03 5.48 10.70
CA ASN A 127 -1.28 4.91 10.40
C ASN A 127 -1.93 5.61 9.19
N ARG A 128 -1.75 6.92 9.09
CA ARG A 128 -2.22 7.71 7.95
C ARG A 128 -1.50 7.32 6.65
N VAL A 129 -0.19 7.08 6.70
CA VAL A 129 0.60 6.56 5.57
C VAL A 129 0.03 5.23 5.06
N TRP A 130 -0.31 4.30 5.96
CA TRP A 130 -0.98 3.04 5.57
C TRP A 130 -2.25 3.32 4.77
N TRP A 131 -3.16 4.11 5.34
CA TRP A 131 -4.46 4.39 4.73
C TRP A 131 -4.34 5.02 3.33
N ILE A 132 -3.39 5.95 3.16
CA ILE A 132 -3.11 6.59 1.87
C ILE A 132 -2.56 5.57 0.87
N LEU A 133 -1.53 4.81 1.26
CA LEU A 133 -0.90 3.85 0.37
C LEU A 133 -1.82 2.68 0.00
N SER A 134 -2.68 2.21 0.90
CA SER A 134 -3.70 1.21 0.54
C SER A 134 -4.66 1.76 -0.51
N SER A 135 -5.10 3.02 -0.37
CA SER A 135 -5.99 3.68 -1.33
C SER A 135 -5.33 3.87 -2.70
N ILE A 136 -4.05 4.21 -2.72
CA ILE A 136 -3.23 4.33 -3.94
C ILE A 136 -3.02 2.94 -4.57
N CYS A 137 -2.71 1.92 -3.78
CA CYS A 137 -2.50 0.55 -4.27
C CYS A 137 -3.73 0.04 -5.02
N ILE A 138 -4.93 0.17 -4.42
CA ILE A 138 -6.20 -0.14 -5.07
C ILE A 138 -6.33 0.61 -6.40
N THR A 139 -6.09 1.91 -6.42
CA THR A 139 -6.25 2.72 -7.63
C THR A 139 -5.25 2.36 -8.72
N VAL A 140 -3.98 2.10 -8.35
CA VAL A 140 -2.93 1.67 -9.28
C VAL A 140 -3.25 0.30 -9.88
N LEU A 141 -3.71 -0.66 -9.06
CA LEU A 141 -4.11 -1.98 -9.55
C LEU A 141 -5.26 -1.90 -10.55
N TRP A 142 -6.21 -1.01 -10.31
CA TRP A 142 -7.33 -0.72 -11.22
C TRP A 142 -6.86 -0.09 -12.54
N ILE A 143 -6.02 0.94 -12.48
CA ILE A 143 -5.45 1.60 -13.66
C ILE A 143 -4.65 0.60 -14.50
N GLN A 144 -3.81 -0.22 -13.87
CA GLN A 144 -3.02 -1.25 -14.55
C GLN A 144 -3.91 -2.26 -15.28
N ARG A 145 -4.98 -2.72 -14.62
CA ARG A 145 -5.95 -3.63 -15.25
C ARG A 145 -6.57 -2.99 -16.49
N ASN A 146 -7.01 -1.74 -16.38
CA ASN A 146 -7.62 -1.04 -17.51
C ASN A 146 -6.63 -0.76 -18.65
N ARG A 147 -5.37 -0.48 -18.33
CA ARG A 147 -4.28 -0.31 -19.31
C ARG A 147 -4.08 -1.58 -20.14
N VAL A 148 -4.01 -2.74 -19.49
CA VAL A 148 -3.86 -4.02 -20.19
C VAL A 148 -5.11 -4.35 -21.00
N THR A 149 -6.29 -4.11 -20.42
CA THR A 149 -7.56 -4.54 -21.00
C THR A 149 -8.02 -3.68 -22.18
N HIS A 150 -7.81 -2.36 -22.11
CA HIS A 150 -8.38 -1.40 -23.05
C HIS A 150 -7.34 -0.63 -23.87
N GLN A 151 -6.07 -0.64 -23.46
CA GLN A 151 -5.00 0.15 -24.09
C GLN A 151 -3.86 -0.74 -24.62
N GLN A 152 -4.06 -2.06 -24.66
CA GLN A 152 -3.06 -3.05 -25.08
C GLN A 152 -1.73 -2.95 -24.33
N GLY A 153 -1.74 -2.36 -23.14
CA GLY A 153 -0.53 -2.22 -22.34
C GLY A 153 -0.08 -3.55 -21.77
N GLN A 154 1.17 -3.59 -21.31
CA GLN A 154 1.73 -4.73 -20.61
C GLN A 154 2.12 -4.33 -19.19
N VAL A 155 1.99 -5.26 -18.26
CA VAL A 155 2.47 -5.09 -16.89
C VAL A 155 3.24 -6.33 -16.48
N THR A 156 4.20 -6.12 -15.58
CA THR A 156 4.89 -7.20 -14.88
C THR A 156 4.63 -7.07 -13.39
N GLN A 157 4.91 -8.11 -12.61
CA GLN A 157 4.80 -8.04 -11.15
C GLN A 157 5.72 -6.95 -10.58
N GLN A 158 6.98 -6.93 -11.03
CA GLN A 158 7.96 -5.93 -10.62
C GLN A 158 7.59 -4.52 -11.08
N GLY A 159 7.15 -4.36 -12.33
CA GLY A 159 6.68 -3.08 -12.85
C GLY A 159 5.47 -2.56 -12.06
N SER A 160 4.57 -3.47 -11.67
CA SER A 160 3.39 -3.11 -10.88
C SER A 160 3.75 -2.58 -9.49
N LYS A 161 4.68 -3.27 -8.81
CA LYS A 161 5.26 -2.84 -7.53
C LYS A 161 5.96 -1.49 -7.65
N GLN A 162 6.80 -1.32 -8.67
CA GLN A 162 7.54 -0.08 -8.90
C GLN A 162 6.61 1.11 -9.16
N GLU A 163 5.59 0.92 -10.00
CA GLU A 163 4.58 1.95 -10.28
C GLU A 163 3.80 2.32 -9.01
N PHE A 164 3.33 1.33 -8.25
CA PHE A 164 2.66 1.57 -6.96
C PHE A 164 3.56 2.37 -6.01
N TRP A 165 4.78 1.91 -5.79
CA TRP A 165 5.68 2.51 -4.81
C TRP A 165 6.08 3.93 -5.21
N LYS A 166 6.42 4.14 -6.49
CA LYS A 166 6.78 5.46 -7.04
C LYS A 166 5.61 6.45 -6.90
N THR A 167 4.41 6.07 -7.35
CA THR A 167 3.21 6.92 -7.25
C THR A 167 2.88 7.21 -5.79
N GLY A 168 2.94 6.21 -4.92
CA GLY A 168 2.68 6.34 -3.48
C GLY A 168 3.62 7.35 -2.80
N LEU A 169 4.93 7.18 -2.99
CA LEU A 169 5.92 8.08 -2.40
C LEU A 169 5.82 9.51 -2.95
N GLN A 170 5.56 9.66 -4.26
CA GLN A 170 5.40 10.98 -4.89
C GLN A 170 4.19 11.73 -4.32
N GLN A 171 3.04 11.05 -4.21
CA GLN A 171 1.83 11.65 -3.66
C GLN A 171 1.97 11.98 -2.17
N LEU A 172 2.53 11.08 -1.36
CA LEU A 172 2.80 11.35 0.05
C LEU A 172 3.74 12.55 0.22
N ARG A 173 4.77 12.68 -0.62
CA ARG A 173 5.69 13.82 -0.58
C ARG A 173 4.97 15.12 -0.94
N ALA A 174 4.13 15.11 -1.97
CA ALA A 174 3.34 16.28 -2.36
C ALA A 174 2.37 16.70 -1.24
N LEU A 175 1.68 15.73 -0.63
CA LEU A 175 0.79 15.95 0.51
C LEU A 175 1.52 16.56 1.71
N ALA A 176 2.61 15.93 2.14
CA ALA A 176 3.40 16.39 3.30
C ALA A 176 3.94 17.80 3.08
N ARG A 177 4.42 18.10 1.86
CA ARG A 177 4.86 19.46 1.49
C ARG A 177 3.70 20.44 1.61
N ARG A 178 2.56 20.17 0.97
CA ARG A 178 1.38 21.04 1.02
C ARG A 178 0.98 21.36 2.45
N GLU A 179 0.88 20.35 3.31
CA GLU A 179 0.51 20.54 4.73
C GLU A 179 1.57 21.32 5.50
N ARG A 180 2.86 21.09 5.21
CA ARG A 180 3.95 21.86 5.83
C ARG A 180 3.88 23.35 5.51
N TRP A 181 3.35 23.74 4.35
CA TRP A 181 3.24 25.14 3.93
C TRP A 181 2.12 25.91 4.64
N HIS A 182 1.10 25.23 5.18
CA HIS A 182 -0.02 25.89 5.83
C HIS A 182 0.16 25.96 7.36
N PRO A 183 -0.01 27.14 8.00
CA PRO A 183 0.20 27.29 9.45
C PRO A 183 -0.55 26.27 10.30
N HIS A 184 -1.81 25.98 9.96
CA HIS A 184 -2.67 25.08 10.73
C HIS A 184 -2.34 23.59 10.59
N THR A 185 -1.59 23.19 9.55
CA THR A 185 -1.21 21.78 9.31
C THR A 185 0.31 21.58 9.24
N LYS A 186 1.09 22.62 9.55
CA LYS A 186 2.56 22.62 9.43
C LYS A 186 3.22 21.48 10.21
N ILE A 187 2.77 21.25 11.43
CA ILE A 187 3.29 20.19 12.31
C ILE A 187 2.96 18.81 11.73
N GLN A 188 1.70 18.58 11.32
CA GLN A 188 1.28 17.33 10.68
C GLN A 188 2.07 17.05 9.39
N GLY A 189 2.20 18.04 8.51
CA GLY A 189 2.98 17.92 7.28
C GLY A 189 4.46 17.63 7.52
N THR A 190 5.03 18.18 8.61
CA THR A 190 6.42 17.90 9.01
C THR A 190 6.57 16.47 9.51
N ARG A 191 5.68 16.01 10.39
CA ARG A 191 5.66 14.62 10.90
C ARG A 191 5.48 13.61 9.77
N LEU A 192 4.53 13.86 8.85
CA LEU A 192 4.31 13.02 7.68
C LEU A 192 5.56 12.93 6.79
N LEU A 193 6.28 14.04 6.59
CA LEU A 193 7.52 14.06 5.81
C LEU A 193 8.63 13.22 6.46
N LEU A 194 8.74 13.26 7.79
CA LEU A 194 9.70 12.46 8.56
C LEU A 194 9.34 10.96 8.53
N CYS A 195 8.05 10.62 8.70
CA CYS A 195 7.55 9.26 8.47
C CYS A 195 7.89 8.77 7.06
N LEU A 196 7.70 9.60 6.03
CA LEU A 196 8.06 9.24 4.66
C LEU A 196 9.57 8.95 4.51
N GLY A 197 10.41 9.73 5.20
CA GLY A 197 11.85 9.49 5.27
C GLY A 197 12.18 8.11 5.87
N MET A 198 11.46 7.68 6.90
CA MET A 198 11.62 6.33 7.48
C MET A 198 11.12 5.23 6.55
N LEU A 199 9.97 5.43 5.90
CA LEU A 199 9.35 4.48 4.97
C LEU A 199 10.24 4.19 3.76
N ALA A 200 10.89 5.23 3.21
CA ALA A 200 11.74 5.13 2.03
C ALA A 200 13.10 4.48 2.30
N ARG A 201 13.52 4.35 3.57
CA ARG A 201 14.78 3.67 3.92
C ARG A 201 14.64 2.16 3.71
N PRO A 202 15.69 1.49 3.17
CA PRO A 202 15.74 0.03 3.17
C PRO A 202 15.54 -0.52 4.58
N LEU A 203 14.89 -1.68 4.68
CA LEU A 203 14.90 -2.43 5.93
C LEU A 203 16.35 -2.80 6.23
N GLN A 204 16.86 -2.43 7.41
CA GLN A 204 18.16 -2.91 7.85
C GLN A 204 18.03 -4.42 8.05
N GLU A 205 18.88 -5.19 7.36
CA GLU A 205 19.06 -6.60 7.68
C GLU A 205 19.55 -6.70 9.14
N ALA A 206 18.98 -7.62 9.91
CA ALA A 206 19.46 -7.86 11.26
C ALA A 206 20.98 -8.14 11.21
N PRO A 207 21.77 -7.63 12.18
CA PRO A 207 23.18 -8.01 12.25
C PRO A 207 23.27 -9.55 12.33
N PRO A 208 24.17 -10.19 11.58
CA PRO A 208 24.31 -11.65 11.63
C PRO A 208 24.54 -12.08 13.07
N GLN A 209 23.66 -12.97 13.55
CA GLN A 209 23.79 -13.57 14.86
C GLN A 209 25.05 -14.42 14.89
N GLY A 210 25.98 -14.07 15.80
CA GLY A 210 27.00 -14.99 16.29
C GLY A 210 28.35 -14.96 15.58
N ILE A 211 29.21 -13.99 15.91
CA ILE A 211 30.62 -14.32 16.12
C ILE A 211 30.75 -14.63 17.61
N ALA A 212 30.74 -15.93 17.93
CA ALA A 212 31.10 -16.41 19.24
C ALA A 212 32.47 -15.83 19.61
N ARG A 213 32.51 -15.00 20.67
CA ARG A 213 33.75 -14.57 21.31
C ARG A 213 34.50 -15.82 21.76
N ARG A 214 35.50 -16.25 20.98
CA ARG A 214 36.53 -17.16 21.48
C ARG A 214 37.40 -16.36 22.46
N HIS A 215 37.13 -16.50 23.75
CA HIS A 215 38.13 -16.27 24.78
C HIS A 215 39.29 -17.23 24.52
N ARG A 216 40.48 -16.70 24.19
CA ARG A 216 41.73 -17.42 24.41
C ARG A 216 42.26 -17.00 25.78
N ARG A 217 42.48 -18.03 26.61
CA ARG A 217 43.35 -17.99 27.78
C ARG A 217 44.78 -17.73 27.34
#